data_AF-E7G6I8-F1
#
_entry.id   AF-E7G6I8-F1
#
_cell.length_a   1.000
_cell.length_b   1.000
_cell.length_c   1.000
_cell.angle_alpha   90.00
_cell.angle_beta   90.00
_cell.angle_gamma   90.00
#
_symmetry.space_group_name_H-M   'P 1'
#
loop_
_entity.id
_entity.type
_entity.pdbx_description
1 polymer ?
#
loop_
_entity_poly.entity_id
_entity_poly.type
_entity_poly.pdbx_seq_one_letter_code
_entity_poly.pdbx_strand_id
1 'polypeptide(L)'
;MVQSLNTKVDFTIEATSYLGIASYGKVMVGDKAFEFYNEKNIRDYIQIPWEEIDYIMASVILKGKWIPRFAIVTKNNGRFTFSTRHNKALLRSVNQYISSECLVRSLSFFQVIQRGIKNIFMRKHKI
;
A
#
# COMPACT_ATOMS: atom_id res chain seq x y z
N MET A 1 -16.48 20.79 -3.78
CA MET A 1 -15.05 20.80 -4.17
C MET A 1 -14.31 20.00 -3.11
N VAL A 2 -13.49 19.03 -3.49
CA VAL A 2 -12.67 18.29 -2.51
C VAL A 2 -11.35 19.04 -2.35
N GLN A 3 -10.94 19.27 -1.11
CA GLN A 3 -9.73 20.00 -0.79
C GLN A 3 -8.65 19.01 -0.33
N SER A 4 -7.45 19.15 -0.88
CA SER A 4 -6.27 18.40 -0.44
C SER A 4 -5.83 18.88 0.95
N LEU A 5 -5.37 17.95 1.79
CA LEU A 5 -4.69 18.26 3.04
C LEU A 5 -3.29 18.80 2.78
N ASN A 6 -2.65 18.32 1.71
CA ASN A 6 -1.33 18.78 1.31
C ASN A 6 -1.36 20.24 0.86
N THR A 7 -0.40 21.01 1.37
CA THR A 7 -0.09 22.36 0.88
C THR A 7 0.95 22.32 -0.23
N LYS A 8 1.73 21.23 -0.31
CA LYS A 8 2.71 20.97 -1.37
C LYS A 8 2.65 19.50 -1.79
N VAL A 9 2.67 19.24 -3.09
CA VAL A 9 2.70 17.88 -3.64
C VAL A 9 4.08 17.64 -4.27
N ASP A 10 4.78 16.59 -3.82
CA ASP A 10 6.11 16.25 -4.33
C ASP A 10 6.09 15.11 -5.34
N PHE A 11 5.11 14.21 -5.23
CA PHE A 11 5.03 13.06 -6.09
C PHE A 11 3.57 12.71 -6.41
N THR A 12 3.29 12.48 -7.69
CA THR A 12 1.96 12.06 -8.17
C THR A 12 2.12 10.90 -9.13
N ILE A 13 1.28 9.88 -8.99
CA ILE A 13 1.30 8.71 -9.87
C ILE A 13 -0.08 8.08 -9.98
N GLU A 14 -0.37 7.45 -11.11
CA GLU A 14 -1.56 6.61 -11.25
C GLU A 14 -1.51 5.38 -10.34
N ALA A 15 -2.66 5.10 -9.75
CA ALA A 15 -2.83 4.10 -8.73
C ALA A 15 -4.18 3.40 -8.83
N THR A 16 -4.26 2.23 -8.20
CA THR A 16 -5.49 1.50 -7.93
C THR A 16 -5.64 1.39 -6.42
N SER A 17 -6.79 1.82 -5.91
CA SER A 17 -7.25 1.53 -4.55
C SER A 17 -8.01 0.21 -4.53
N TYR A 18 -7.76 -0.62 -3.53
CA TYR A 18 -8.49 -1.86 -3.28
C TYR A 18 -9.44 -1.72 -2.08
N LEU A 19 -9.82 -0.50 -1.71
CA LEU A 19 -10.88 -0.26 -0.73
C LEU A 19 -12.23 -0.65 -1.33
N GLY A 20 -12.80 -1.78 -0.88
CA GLY A 20 -14.02 -2.32 -1.48
C GLY A 20 -13.79 -2.83 -2.90
N ILE A 21 -14.42 -2.21 -3.89
CA ILE A 21 -14.22 -2.53 -5.32
C ILE A 21 -12.99 -1.80 -5.83
N ALA A 22 -12.15 -2.52 -6.60
CA ALA A 22 -10.94 -1.94 -7.18
C ALA A 22 -11.27 -0.68 -8.00
N SER A 23 -10.67 0.44 -7.61
CA SER A 23 -10.95 1.76 -8.18
C SER A 23 -9.66 2.40 -8.69
N TYR A 24 -9.70 2.92 -9.91
CA TYR A 24 -8.59 3.61 -10.54
C TYR A 24 -8.58 5.09 -10.16
N GLY A 25 -7.39 5.65 -10.05
CA GLY A 25 -7.22 7.03 -9.63
C GLY A 25 -5.77 7.45 -9.62
N LYS A 26 -5.50 8.53 -8.90
CA LYS A 26 -4.15 9.07 -8.71
C LYS A 26 -3.83 9.16 -7.24
N VAL A 27 -2.60 8.75 -6.89
CA VAL A 27 -2.01 9.03 -5.60
C VAL A 27 -1.24 10.33 -5.68
N MET A 28 -1.36 11.15 -4.64
CA MET A 28 -0.50 12.29 -4.36
C MET A 28 0.19 12.09 -3.01
N VAL A 29 1.51 12.26 -3.00
CA VAL A 29 2.34 12.30 -1.80
C VAL A 29 2.82 13.73 -1.64
N GLY A 30 2.50 14.32 -0.49
CA GLY A 30 2.83 15.71 -0.19
C GLY A 30 3.28 15.90 1.24
N ASP A 31 3.36 17.16 1.64
CA ASP A 31 3.95 17.59 2.91
C ASP A 31 3.20 17.10 4.16
N LYS A 32 1.91 16.78 4.04
CA LYS A 32 1.03 16.46 5.19
C LYS A 32 0.38 15.09 5.14
N ALA A 33 0.13 14.56 3.94
CA ALA A 33 -0.65 13.35 3.78
C ALA A 33 -0.29 12.54 2.54
N PHE A 34 -0.55 11.23 2.64
CA PHE A 34 -0.77 10.36 1.50
C PHE A 34 -2.22 10.49 1.05
N GLU A 35 -2.46 10.80 -0.22
CA GLU A 35 -3.81 10.99 -0.74
C GLU A 35 -4.06 10.16 -2.00
N PHE A 36 -5.27 9.64 -2.15
CA PHE A 36 -5.77 8.99 -3.35
C PHE A 36 -7.08 9.64 -3.78
N TYR A 37 -7.20 9.93 -5.07
CA TYR A 37 -8.42 10.48 -5.67
C TYR A 37 -8.90 9.57 -6.79
N ASN A 38 -10.13 9.09 -6.68
CA ASN A 38 -10.77 8.27 -7.70
C ASN A 38 -11.00 9.10 -8.98
N GLU A 39 -10.66 8.52 -10.12
CA GLU A 39 -10.80 9.15 -11.43
C GLU A 39 -12.27 9.33 -11.85
N LYS A 40 -13.15 8.38 -11.47
CA LYS A 40 -14.57 8.41 -11.84
C LYS A 40 -15.40 9.34 -10.97
N ASN A 41 -15.08 9.42 -9.68
CA ASN A 41 -15.80 10.25 -8.73
C ASN A 41 -14.84 10.84 -7.72
N ILE A 42 -14.52 12.13 -7.86
CA ILE A 42 -13.55 12.80 -6.99
C ILE A 42 -13.99 12.91 -5.53
N ARG A 43 -15.28 12.74 -5.23
CA ARG A 43 -15.80 12.67 -3.85
C ARG A 43 -15.48 11.34 -3.16
N ASP A 44 -15.07 10.33 -3.93
CA ASP A 44 -14.52 9.08 -3.43
C ASP A 44 -12.99 9.21 -3.37
N TYR A 45 -12.51 9.75 -2.25
CA TYR A 45 -11.10 10.00 -2.01
C TYR A 45 -10.68 9.38 -0.68
N ILE A 46 -9.38 9.13 -0.56
CA ILE A 46 -8.76 8.65 0.66
C ILE A 46 -7.64 9.63 0.99
N GLN A 47 -7.66 10.21 2.17
CA GLN A 47 -6.59 11.09 2.67
C GLN A 47 -6.11 10.50 3.99
N ILE A 48 -4.81 10.22 4.09
CA ILE A 48 -4.18 9.61 5.26
C ILE A 48 -3.05 10.56 5.69
N PRO A 49 -3.28 11.37 6.74
CA PRO A 49 -2.23 12.20 7.34
C PRO A 49 -1.04 11.33 7.77
N TRP A 50 0.17 11.87 7.70
CA TRP A 50 1.38 11.14 8.08
C TRP A 50 1.33 10.65 9.53
N GLU A 51 0.71 11.43 10.41
CA GLU A 51 0.55 11.13 11.84
C GLU A 51 -0.41 9.97 12.12
N GLU A 52 -1.32 9.68 11.19
CA GLU A 52 -2.30 8.59 11.31
C GLU A 52 -1.73 7.25 10.83
N ILE A 53 -0.60 7.26 10.11
CA ILE A 53 0.08 6.04 9.68
C ILE A 53 0.75 5.38 10.89
N ASP A 54 0.40 4.11 11.13
CA ASP A 54 1.11 3.26 12.08
C ASP A 54 2.31 2.61 11.39
N TYR A 55 2.05 1.87 10.29
CA TYR A 55 3.10 1.31 9.45
C TYR A 55 2.61 1.06 8.02
N ILE A 56 3.55 0.92 7.09
CA ILE A 56 3.31 0.56 5.69
C ILE A 56 3.92 -0.82 5.44
N MET A 57 3.11 -1.74 4.93
CA MET A 57 3.59 -3.05 4.52
C MET A 57 3.63 -3.19 3.00
N ALA A 58 4.77 -3.67 2.49
CA ALA A 58 4.94 -3.94 1.06
C ALA A 58 5.23 -5.43 0.82
N SER A 59 4.52 -6.03 -0.13
CA SER A 59 4.85 -7.38 -0.60
C SER A 59 6.03 -7.30 -1.54
N VAL A 60 7.11 -8.00 -1.21
CA VAL A 60 8.35 -7.93 -1.97
C VAL A 60 8.64 -9.29 -2.60
N ILE A 61 8.55 -9.34 -3.93
CA ILE A 61 8.74 -10.54 -4.76
C ILE A 61 10.07 -10.39 -5.53
N LEU A 62 10.58 -11.49 -6.07
CA LEU A 62 11.75 -11.49 -6.96
C LEU A 62 13.03 -10.98 -6.26
N LYS A 63 13.28 -11.46 -5.04
CA LYS A 63 14.43 -11.07 -4.20
C LYS A 63 14.58 -9.56 -3.96
N GLY A 64 13.48 -8.80 -3.85
CA GLY A 64 13.59 -7.34 -3.62
C GLY A 64 13.30 -6.48 -4.83
N LYS A 65 13.19 -7.07 -6.03
CA LYS A 65 13.12 -6.30 -7.28
C LYS A 65 11.72 -5.77 -7.58
N TRP A 66 10.68 -6.45 -7.12
CA TRP A 66 9.31 -6.10 -7.49
C TRP A 66 8.36 -6.04 -6.31
N ILE A 67 7.50 -5.01 -6.32
CA ILE A 67 6.46 -4.76 -5.32
C ILE A 67 5.14 -4.65 -6.08
N PRO A 68 4.26 -5.67 -6.07
CA PRO A 68 2.96 -5.60 -6.74
C PRO A 68 1.98 -4.65 -6.04
N ARG A 69 1.98 -4.66 -4.71
CA ARG A 69 1.05 -3.94 -3.85
C ARG A 69 1.72 -3.56 -2.54
N PHE A 70 1.20 -2.51 -1.95
CA PHE A 70 1.51 -2.11 -0.59
C PHE A 70 0.21 -1.77 0.15
N ALA A 71 0.26 -1.78 1.46
CA ALA A 71 -0.84 -1.38 2.30
C ALA A 71 -0.37 -0.42 3.37
N ILE A 72 -1.13 0.65 3.56
CA ILE A 72 -0.96 1.62 4.63
C ILE A 72 -1.88 1.18 5.77
N VAL A 73 -1.29 0.88 6.91
CA VAL A 73 -2.02 0.58 8.14
C VAL A 73 -2.05 1.85 8.97
N THR A 74 -3.28 2.25 9.30
CA THR A 74 -3.55 3.43 10.12
C THR A 74 -3.78 3.01 11.56
N LYS A 75 -3.55 3.94 12.49
CA LYS A 75 -3.73 3.70 13.92
C LYS A 75 -5.17 3.36 14.27
N ASN A 76 -6.14 4.04 13.65
CA ASN A 76 -7.56 3.94 14.02
C ASN A 76 -8.47 3.41 12.90
N ASN A 77 -8.11 3.63 11.63
CA ASN A 77 -9.01 3.42 10.49
C ASN A 77 -8.71 2.13 9.70
N GLY A 78 -7.94 1.20 10.30
CA GLY A 78 -7.60 -0.07 9.70
C GLY A 78 -6.60 0.06 8.55
N ARG A 79 -6.82 -0.68 7.46
CA ARG A 79 -5.84 -0.89 6.41
C ARG A 79 -6.35 -0.51 5.02
N PHE A 80 -5.59 0.31 4.32
CA PHE A 80 -5.82 0.68 2.93
C PHE A 80 -4.77 0.06 2.03
N THR A 81 -5.20 -0.64 0.97
CA THR A 81 -4.29 -1.35 0.05
C THR A 81 -4.29 -0.69 -1.32
N PHE A 82 -3.11 -0.50 -1.88
CA PHE A 82 -2.89 0.20 -3.14
C PHE A 82 -1.89 -0.54 -4.03
N SER A 83 -1.96 -0.25 -5.33
CA SER A 83 -0.89 -0.52 -6.29
C SER A 83 -0.74 0.68 -7.22
N THR A 84 0.48 1.00 -7.61
CA THR A 84 0.78 2.02 -8.60
C THR A 84 1.61 1.47 -9.73
N ARG A 85 1.72 2.21 -10.84
CA ARG A 85 2.61 1.84 -11.95
C ARG A 85 4.05 1.62 -11.49
N HIS A 86 4.51 2.36 -10.47
CA HIS A 86 5.85 2.27 -9.91
C HIS A 86 5.86 2.33 -8.37
N ASN A 87 5.42 1.26 -7.72
CA ASN A 87 5.35 1.17 -6.25
C ASN A 87 6.68 1.48 -5.55
N LYS A 88 7.81 1.04 -6.11
CA LYS A 88 9.13 1.31 -5.52
C LYS A 88 9.47 2.81 -5.49
N ALA A 89 9.13 3.55 -6.54
CA ALA A 89 9.38 4.99 -6.59
C ALA A 89 8.47 5.74 -5.61
N LEU A 90 7.19 5.35 -5.56
CA LEU A 90 6.24 5.91 -4.61
C LEU A 90 6.66 5.67 -3.16
N LEU A 91 7.04 4.44 -2.79
CA LEU A 91 7.47 4.13 -1.43
C LEU A 91 8.76 4.88 -1.05
N ARG A 92 9.64 5.19 -2.01
CA ARG A 92 10.81 6.05 -1.77
C ARG A 92 10.41 7.49 -1.48
N SER A 93 9.38 8.02 -2.14
CA SER A 93 8.84 9.34 -1.85
C SER A 93 8.15 9.37 -0.48
N VAL A 94 7.37 8.35 -0.15
CA VAL A 94 6.72 8.23 1.18
C VAL A 94 7.76 8.11 2.31
N ASN A 95 8.88 7.42 2.09
CA ASN A 95 9.96 7.28 3.08
C ASN A 95 10.65 8.61 3.45
N GLN A 96 10.32 9.72 2.79
CA GLN A 96 10.76 11.07 3.21
C GLN A 96 9.91 11.61 4.37
N TYR A 97 8.70 11.08 4.57
CA TYR A 97 7.69 11.56 5.52
C TYR A 97 7.46 10.63 6.71
N ILE A 98 7.89 9.38 6.62
CA ILE A 98 7.77 8.39 7.69
C ILE A 98 9.14 7.80 8.04
N SER A 99 9.31 7.37 9.30
CA SER A 99 10.52 6.65 9.70
C SER A 99 10.65 5.35 8.89
N SER A 100 11.87 5.00 8.47
CA SER A 100 12.12 3.77 7.71
C SER A 100 11.73 2.50 8.50
N GLU A 101 11.64 2.58 9.83
CA GLU A 101 11.15 1.49 10.70
C GLU A 101 9.66 1.20 10.47
N CYS A 102 8.87 2.21 10.08
CA CYS A 102 7.46 2.07 9.74
C CYS A 102 7.26 1.39 8.39
N LEU A 103 8.29 1.23 7.56
CA LEU A 103 8.19 0.61 6.23
C LEU A 103 8.62 -0.85 6.29
N VAL A 104 7.67 -1.71 6.65
CA VAL A 104 7.91 -3.12 6.92
C VAL A 104 7.69 -3.99 5.68
N ARG A 105 8.52 -5.03 5.54
CA ARG A 105 8.28 -6.07 4.52
C ARG A 105 7.11 -6.94 4.99
N SER A 106 6.12 -7.17 4.13
CA SER A 106 5.04 -8.10 4.48
C SER A 106 5.61 -9.51 4.67
N LEU A 107 5.52 -10.05 5.88
CA LEU A 107 6.11 -11.34 6.28
C LEU A 107 5.46 -12.56 5.58
N SER A 108 4.38 -12.36 4.84
CA SER A 108 3.38 -13.42 4.68
C SER A 108 3.37 -14.12 3.31
N PHE A 109 3.87 -13.55 2.21
CA PHE A 109 3.69 -14.21 0.90
C PHE A 109 4.44 -15.56 0.81
N PHE A 110 5.69 -15.63 1.27
CA PHE A 110 6.44 -16.89 1.33
C PHE A 110 5.97 -17.82 2.45
N GLN A 111 5.60 -17.27 3.62
CA GLN A 111 5.09 -18.09 4.73
C GLN A 111 3.74 -18.75 4.38
N VAL A 112 2.85 -18.05 3.67
CA VAL A 112 1.56 -18.59 3.20
C VAL A 112 1.77 -19.60 2.08
N ILE A 113 2.67 -19.36 1.12
CA ILE A 113 3.04 -20.35 0.09
C ILE A 113 3.62 -21.61 0.75
N GLN A 114 4.56 -21.46 1.69
CA GLN A 114 5.16 -22.59 2.40
C GLN A 114 4.12 -23.37 3.22
N ARG A 115 3.20 -22.68 3.90
CA ARG A 115 2.08 -23.31 4.61
C ARG A 115 1.12 -24.03 3.65
N GLY A 116 0.84 -23.45 2.49
CA GLY A 116 0.01 -24.05 1.43
C GLY A 116 0.64 -25.32 0.85
N ILE A 117 1.93 -25.27 0.48
CA ILE A 117 2.68 -26.43 -0.05
C ILE A 117 2.81 -27.54 1.01
N LYS A 118 3.08 -27.19 2.28
CA LYS A 118 3.19 -28.15 3.37
C LYS A 118 1.87 -28.90 3.61
N ASN A 119 0.72 -28.22 3.52
CA ASN A 119 -0.59 -28.89 3.64
C ASN A 119 -0.93 -29.83 2.48
N ILE A 120 -0.43 -29.56 1.27
CA ILE A 120 -0.59 -30.45 0.11
C ILE A 120 0.31 -31.69 0.25
N PHE A 121 1.55 -31.52 0.71
CA PHE A 121 2.50 -32.63 0.87
C PHE A 121 2.14 -33.55 2.05
N MET A 122 1.65 -33.00 3.17
CA MET A 122 1.22 -33.79 4.33
C MET A 122 -0.06 -34.62 4.07
N ARG A 123 -0.89 -34.22 3.10
CA ARG A 123 -2.04 -35.02 2.66
C ARG A 123 -1.65 -36.27 1.86
N LYS A 124 -0.47 -36.28 1.23
CA LYS A 124 0.01 -37.41 0.41
C LYS A 124 0.66 -38.54 1.22
N HIS A 125 1.00 -38.29 2.49
CA HIS A 125 1.65 -39.26 3.38
C HIS A 125 0.70 -39.94 4.37
N LYS A 126 -0.61 -39.79 4.20
CA LYS A 126 -1.64 -40.36 5.09
C LYS A 126 -2.63 -41.27 4.32
N ILE A 127 -2.09 -42.08 3.41
CA ILE A 127 -2.75 -43.22 2.76
C ILE A 127 -1.85 -44.43 3.02
#